data_AF-G0IYS8-F1
#
_entry.id   AF-G0IYS8-F1
#
_cell.length_a   1.000
_cell.length_b   1.000
_cell.length_c   1.000
_cell.angle_alpha   90.00
_cell.angle_beta   90.00
_cell.angle_gamma   90.00
#
_symmetry.space_group_name_H-M   'P 1'
#
loop_
_entity.id
_entity.type
_entity.pdbx_description
1 polymer ?
#
loop_
_entity_poly.entity_id
_entity_poly.type
_entity_poly.pdbx_seq_one_letter_code
_entity_poly.pdbx_strand_id
1 'polypeptide(L)' 'MNFKKIFGPFLSILGLAALIYGAYLFLVPEEGDWKIITVCLVLGFIFFSSGLGLLKTLKDKN' A
#
# COMPACT_ATOMS: atom_id res chain seq x y z
N MET A 1 15.59 -10.58 14.60
CA MET A 1 14.71 -9.43 14.91
C MET A 1 13.27 -9.89 14.95
N ASN A 2 12.43 -9.34 15.84
CA ASN A 2 11.02 -9.74 15.95
C ASN A 2 10.26 -9.40 14.64
N PHE A 3 9.89 -10.43 13.86
CA PHE A 3 9.09 -10.31 12.63
C PHE A 3 7.86 -9.39 12.79
N LYS A 4 7.26 -9.40 13.98
CA LYS A 4 6.14 -8.53 14.37
C LYS A 4 6.44 -7.04 14.16
N LYS A 5 7.68 -6.57 14.35
CA LYS A 5 8.05 -5.14 14.22
C LYS A 5 8.33 -4.68 12.78
N ILE A 6 8.63 -5.59 11.85
CA ILE A 6 9.01 -5.24 10.46
C ILE A 6 7.79 -5.28 9.54
N PHE A 7 6.77 -6.07 9.89
CA PHE A 7 5.65 -6.36 8.99
C PHE A 7 4.81 -5.12 8.63
N GLY A 8 4.47 -4.28 9.62
CA GLY A 8 3.70 -3.04 9.40
C GLY A 8 4.40 -2.02 8.48
N PRO A 9 5.65 -1.60 8.78
CA PRO A 9 6.40 -0.70 7.92
C PRO A 9 6.59 -1.26 6.51
N PHE A 10 6.89 -2.55 6.40
CA PHE A 10 7.07 -3.22 5.10
C PHE A 10 5.77 -3.19 4.27
N LEU A 11 4.64 -3.54 4.88
CA LEU A 11 3.33 -3.51 4.22
C LEU A 11 2.92 -2.08 3.80
N SER A 12 3.25 -1.09 4.62
CA SER A 12 3.00 0.32 4.30
C SER A 12 3.83 0.82 3.12
N ILE A 13 5.11 0.47 3.03
CA ILE A 13 5.97 0.83 1.89
C ILE A 13 5.44 0.18 0.61
N LEU A 14 5.03 -1.09 0.69
CA LEU A 14 4.49 -1.82 -0.45
C LEU A 14 3.14 -1.24 -0.93
N GLY A 15 2.26 -0.87 0.00
CA GLY A 15 1.00 -0.18 -0.32
C GLY A 15 1.22 1.20 -0.96
N LEU A 16 2.20 1.96 -0.47
CA LEU A 16 2.57 3.25 -1.04
C LEU A 16 3.11 3.11 -2.47
N ALA A 17 3.97 2.11 -2.72
CA ALA A 17 4.50 1.82 -4.05
C ALA A 17 3.38 1.46 -5.04
N ALA A 18 2.40 0.65 -4.61
CA ALA A 18 1.24 0.30 -5.42
C ALA A 18 0.35 1.51 -5.75
N LEU A 19 0.15 2.43 -4.80
CA LEU A 19 -0.58 3.68 -5.02
C LEU A 19 0.12 4.57 -6.05
N ILE A 20 1.45 4.72 -5.93
CA ILE A 20 2.26 5.49 -6.89
C ILE A 20 2.18 4.87 -8.28
N TYR A 21 2.27 3.53 -8.38
CA TYR A 21 2.16 2.82 -9.65
C TYR A 21 0.77 2.97 -10.28
N GLY A 22 -0.30 2.87 -9.48
CA GLY A 22 -1.66 3.11 -9.96
C GLY A 22 -1.86 4.55 -10.47
N ALA A 23 -1.28 5.54 -9.79
CA ALA A 23 -1.31 6.94 -10.23
C ALA A 23 -0.49 7.15 -11.52
N TYR A 24 0.64 6.45 -11.67
CA TYR A 24 1.43 6.48 -12.90
C TYR A 24 0.65 5.89 -14.09
N LEU A 25 0.06 4.71 -13.92
CA LEU A 25 -0.79 4.08 -14.95
C LEU A 25 -1.99 4.94 -15.35
N PHE A 26 -2.56 5.69 -14.40
CA PHE A 26 -3.64 6.64 -14.67
C PHE A 26 -3.18 7.79 -15.58
N LEU A 27 -1.92 8.20 -15.47
CA LEU A 27 -1.35 9.30 -16.26
C LEU A 27 -0.93 8.87 -17.68
N VAL A 28 -0.82 7.57 -17.95
CA VAL A 28 -0.37 7.02 -19.24
C VAL A 28 -1.60 6.56 -20.05
N PRO A 29 -2.04 7.35 -21.05
CA PRO A 29 -3.33 7.15 -21.73
C PRO A 29 -3.39 5.91 -22.64
N GLU A 30 -2.25 5.37 -23.05
CA GLU A 30 -2.17 4.23 -24.00
C GLU A 30 -2.17 2.86 -23.31
N GLU A 31 -1.83 2.80 -22.01
CA GLU A 31 -1.61 1.54 -21.26
C GLU A 31 -2.64 1.30 -20.14
N GLY A 32 -3.47 2.30 -19.85
CA GLY A 32 -4.34 2.31 -18.68
C GLY A 32 -5.73 1.74 -18.91
N ASP A 33 -5.93 0.42 -18.74
CA ASP A 33 -7.28 -0.12 -18.51
C ASP A 33 -7.80 0.42 -17.17
N TRP A 34 -8.89 1.18 -17.22
CA TRP A 34 -9.53 1.80 -16.06
C TRP A 34 -9.84 0.80 -14.94
N LYS A 35 -10.12 -0.45 -15.30
CA LYS A 35 -10.34 -1.54 -14.33
C LYS A 35 -9.07 -1.86 -13.56
N ILE A 36 -7.94 -1.98 -14.26
CA ILE A 36 -6.63 -2.30 -13.67
C ILE A 36 -6.20 -1.18 -12.74
N ILE A 37 -6.32 0.07 -13.18
CA ILE A 37 -5.97 1.25 -12.37
C ILE A 37 -6.80 1.31 -11.10
N THR A 38 -8.12 1.12 -11.20
CA THR A 38 -9.02 1.14 -10.05
C THR A 38 -8.66 0.04 -9.05
N VAL A 39 -8.39 -1.18 -9.54
CA VAL A 39 -7.99 -2.29 -8.68
C VAL A 39 -6.65 -2.01 -8.00
N CYS A 40 -5.65 -1.49 -8.71
CA CYS A 40 -4.36 -1.12 -8.15
C CYS A 40 -4.47 -0.03 -7.08
N LEU A 41 -5.26 1.02 -7.31
CA LEU A 41 -5.46 2.09 -6.33
C LEU A 41 -6.18 1.59 -5.08
N VAL A 42 -7.26 0.81 -5.24
CA VAL A 42 -8.03 0.28 -4.12
C VAL A 42 -7.19 -0.71 -3.31
N LEU A 43 -6.50 -1.65 -3.96
CA LEU A 43 -5.61 -2.59 -3.28
C LEU A 43 -4.44 -1.88 -2.58
N GLY A 44 -3.79 -0.93 -3.26
CA GLY A 44 -2.72 -0.13 -2.68
C GLY A 44 -3.17 0.63 -1.44
N PHE A 45 -4.37 1.22 -1.49
CA PHE A 45 -4.97 1.91 -0.36
C PHE A 45 -5.28 0.98 0.81
N ILE A 46 -5.87 -0.19 0.55
CA ILE A 46 -6.16 -1.20 1.58
C ILE A 46 -4.87 -1.68 2.24
N PHE A 47 -3.83 -1.98 1.45
CA PHE A 47 -2.54 -2.41 1.99
C PHE A 47 -1.85 -1.31 2.79
N PHE A 48 -1.90 -0.07 2.32
CA PHE A 48 -1.35 1.08 3.03
C PHE A 48 -2.05 1.33 4.37
N SER A 49 -3.39 1.36 4.36
CA SER A 49 -4.21 1.53 5.57
C SER A 49 -3.99 0.39 6.58
N SER A 50 -3.92 -0.86 6.11
CA SER A 50 -3.59 -2.03 6.93
C SER A 50 -2.19 -1.93 7.53
N GLY A 51 -1.19 -1.53 6.73
CA GLY A 51 0.19 -1.31 7.19
C GLY A 51 0.29 -0.26 8.31
N LEU A 52 -0.43 0.86 8.18
CA LEU A 52 -0.55 1.88 9.23
C LEU A 52 -1.25 1.35 10.49
N GLY A 53 -2.27 0.50 10.34
CA GLY A 53 -2.94 -0.17 11.46
C GLY A 53 -1.99 -1.06 12.25
N LEU A 54 -1.19 -1.88 11.56
CA LEU A 54 -0.17 -2.73 12.18
C LEU A 54 0.92 -1.91 12.88
N LEU A 55 1.36 -0.81 12.25
CA LEU A 55 2.33 0.13 12.84
C LEU A 55 1.82 0.72 14.17
N LYS A 56 0.53 1.09 14.24
CA LYS A 56 -0.08 1.63 15.47
C LYS A 56 -0.13 0.59 16.59
N THR A 57 -0.53 -0.65 16.30
CA THR A 57 -0.58 -1.74 17.29
C THR A 57 0.79 -2.05 17.91
N LEU A 58 1.88 -1.85 17.17
CA LEU A 58 3.24 -2.05 17.70
C LEU A 58 3.71 -0.91 18.61
N LYS A 59 3.19 0.30 18.40
CA LYS A 59 3.50 1.47 19.23
C LYS A 59 2.78 1.40 20.58
N ASP A 60 1.58 0.84 20.61
CA ASP A 60 0.76 0.67 21.82
C ASP A 60 1.24 -0.46 22.75
N LYS A 61 2.15 -1.32 22.26
CA LYS A 61 2.66 -2.49 23.01
C LYS A 61 4.04 -2.28 23.65
N ASN A 62 4.58 -1.06 23.68
CA ASN A 62 5.80 -0.73 24.44
C ASN A 62 5.48 0.30 25.53
#